data_AF-A0A0F9ET51-F1
#
_entry.id   AF-A0A0F9ET51-F1
#
_cell.length_a   1.000
_cell.length_b   1.000
_cell.length_c   1.000
_cell.angle_alpha   90.00
_cell.angle_beta   90.00
_cell.angle_gamma   90.00
#
_symmetry.space_group_name_H-M   'P 1'
#
loop_
_entity.id
_entity.type
_entity.pdbx_description
1 polymer ?
#
loop_
_entity_poly.entity_id
_entity_poly.type
_entity_poly.pdbx_seq_one_letter_code
_entity_poly.pdbx_strand_id
1 'polypeptide(L)'
;MKVGFDIHGVIDTFGIFQDMMNKMIEDDDVEVHVISGLARAEAERRIGHIVDLSKVKYFSITDYLESRLDIEVKWIDGLPWSDETAWNNAKANYCQDEGIDVLFDDSPVYGKTFDNIATVYCQVRNPNRKTYKTR
;
A
#
# COMPACT_ATOMS: atom_id res chain seq x y z
N MET A 1 -10.76 -2.20 14.56
CA MET A 1 -10.67 -2.71 13.16
C MET A 1 -9.46 -2.07 12.50
N LYS A 2 -8.72 -2.77 11.64
CA LYS A 2 -7.55 -2.24 10.93
C LYS A 2 -7.75 -2.32 9.42
N VAL A 3 -7.64 -1.18 8.73
CA VAL A 3 -7.92 -1.11 7.28
C VAL A 3 -6.72 -0.52 6.54
N GLY A 4 -6.29 -1.20 5.49
CA GLY A 4 -5.21 -0.79 4.59
C GLY A 4 -5.72 -0.24 3.26
N PHE A 5 -5.04 0.78 2.76
CA PHE A 5 -5.29 1.38 1.43
C PHE A 5 -4.00 1.52 0.65
N ASP A 6 -3.99 1.05 -0.60
CA ASP A 6 -2.98 1.43 -1.57
C ASP A 6 -3.17 2.87 -2.06
N ILE A 7 -2.12 3.48 -2.61
CA ILE A 7 -2.20 4.80 -3.21
C ILE A 7 -2.61 4.71 -4.67
N HIS A 8 -1.86 3.95 -5.48
CA HIS A 8 -1.98 3.99 -6.93
C HIS A 8 -3.15 3.16 -7.42
N GLY A 9 -4.07 3.79 -8.14
CA GLY A 9 -5.25 3.08 -8.61
C GLY A 9 -6.31 2.88 -7.53
N VAL A 10 -6.10 3.43 -6.33
CA VAL A 10 -7.05 3.39 -5.21
C VAL A 10 -7.29 4.81 -4.69
N ILE A 11 -6.50 5.32 -3.72
CA ILE A 11 -6.71 6.65 -3.12
C ILE A 11 -6.58 7.74 -4.18
N ASP A 12 -5.57 7.67 -5.05
CA ASP A 12 -5.30 8.70 -6.05
C ASP A 12 -6.24 8.64 -7.27
N THR A 13 -7.13 7.65 -7.32
CA THR A 13 -7.98 7.37 -8.48
C THR A 13 -9.46 7.50 -8.19
N PHE A 14 -9.94 6.98 -7.05
CA PHE A 14 -11.37 6.98 -6.73
C PHE A 14 -11.65 7.78 -5.44
N GLY A 15 -12.43 8.85 -5.58
CA GLY A 15 -12.82 9.73 -4.46
C GLY A 15 -13.52 9.02 -3.32
N ILE A 16 -14.21 7.90 -3.58
CA ILE A 16 -14.87 7.13 -2.52
C ILE A 16 -13.90 6.59 -1.46
N PHE A 17 -12.67 6.22 -1.84
CA PHE A 17 -11.67 5.76 -0.86
C PHE A 17 -11.15 6.93 -0.02
N GLN A 18 -11.06 8.12 -0.60
CA GLN A 18 -10.69 9.34 0.10
C GLN A 18 -11.75 9.69 1.15
N ASP A 19 -13.03 9.71 0.75
CA ASP A 19 -14.16 9.97 1.64
C ASP A 19 -14.28 8.92 2.74
N MET A 20 -14.03 7.65 2.40
CA MET A 20 -14.07 6.56 3.37
C MET A 20 -12.93 6.67 4.39
N MET A 21 -11.70 6.93 3.94
CA MET A 21 -10.56 7.15 4.84
C MET A 21 -10.80 8.33 5.76
N ASN A 22 -11.24 9.48 5.23
CA ASN A 22 -11.49 10.68 6.02
C ASN A 22 -12.60 10.48 7.08
N LYS A 23 -13.53 9.55 6.87
CA LYS A 23 -14.50 9.16 7.91
C LYS A 23 -13.90 8.19 8.92
N MET A 24 -13.12 7.22 8.47
CA MET A 24 -12.51 6.20 9.33
C MET A 24 -11.48 6.78 10.30
N ILE A 25 -10.70 7.79 9.88
CA ILE A 25 -9.68 8.42 10.75
C ILE A 25 -10.25 9.24 11.91
N GLU A 26 -11.56 9.50 11.92
CA GLU A 26 -12.25 10.19 13.03
C GLU A 26 -12.88 9.19 14.02
N ASP A 27 -12.75 7.88 13.77
CA ASP A 27 -13.25 6.80 14.64
C ASP A 27 -12.08 6.17 15.40
N ASP A 28 -12.06 6.36 16.72
CA ASP A 28 -10.99 5.87 17.60
C ASP A 28 -10.87 4.33 17.65
N ASP A 29 -11.92 3.61 17.23
CA ASP A 29 -11.92 2.13 17.16
C ASP A 29 -11.39 1.60 15.81
N VAL A 30 -10.99 2.48 14.89
CA VAL A 30 -10.49 2.15 13.55
C VAL A 30 -9.05 2.65 13.34
N GLU A 31 -8.14 1.71 13.09
CA GLU A 31 -6.76 2.03 12.71
C GLU A 31 -6.63 2.01 11.17
N VAL A 32 -6.27 3.16 10.58
CA VAL A 32 -6.11 3.31 9.13
C VAL A 32 -4.63 3.25 8.75
N HIS A 33 -4.32 2.44 7.75
CA HIS A 33 -2.99 2.28 7.18
C HIS A 33 -2.98 2.65 5.70
N VAL A 34 -1.96 3.39 5.28
CA VAL A 34 -1.61 3.56 3.86
C VAL A 34 -0.42 2.67 3.57
N ILE A 35 -0.58 1.76 2.60
CA ILE A 35 0.37 0.69 2.31
C ILE A 35 0.74 0.79 0.83
N SER A 36 1.92 1.32 0.51
CA SER A 36 2.30 1.72 -0.85
C SER A 36 3.71 1.33 -1.21
N GLY A 37 4.02 1.30 -2.51
CA GLY A 37 5.40 1.22 -3.00
C GLY A 37 6.17 2.54 -2.89
N LEU A 38 5.49 3.66 -2.65
CA LEU A 38 6.09 4.99 -2.58
C LEU A 38 6.83 5.21 -1.25
N ALA A 39 7.95 5.93 -1.30
CA ALA A 39 8.54 6.51 -0.11
C ALA A 39 7.59 7.54 0.53
N ARG A 40 7.67 7.73 1.85
CA ARG A 40 6.75 8.59 2.61
C ARG A 40 6.64 10.03 2.05
N ALA A 41 7.78 10.64 1.70
CA ALA A 41 7.81 11.99 1.16
C ALA A 41 7.05 12.11 -0.19
N GLU A 42 7.06 11.05 -1.00
CA GLU A 42 6.31 11.03 -2.26
C GLU A 42 4.81 10.87 -2.02
N ALA A 43 4.42 10.03 -1.06
CA ALA A 43 3.02 9.91 -0.66
C ALA A 43 2.45 11.23 -0.14
N GLU A 44 3.21 11.98 0.68
CA GLU A 44 2.80 13.30 1.16
C GLU A 44 2.54 14.28 0.02
N ARG A 45 3.44 14.34 -0.97
CA ARG A 45 3.22 15.18 -2.16
C ARG A 45 1.98 14.76 -2.95
N ARG A 46 1.71 13.47 -3.03
CA ARG A 46 0.67 12.92 -3.91
C ARG A 46 -0.74 12.94 -3.30
N ILE A 47 -0.87 12.58 -2.02
CA ILE A 47 -2.18 12.44 -1.36
C ILE A 47 -2.33 13.26 -0.09
N GLY A 48 -1.27 13.94 0.39
CA GLY A 48 -1.34 14.74 1.62
C GLY A 48 -2.29 15.95 1.56
N HIS A 49 -2.74 16.33 0.37
CA HIS A 49 -3.78 17.36 0.19
C HIS A 49 -5.21 16.81 0.25
N ILE A 50 -5.36 15.48 0.34
CA ILE A 50 -6.64 14.76 0.30
C ILE A 50 -6.88 13.99 1.61
N VAL A 51 -5.81 13.41 2.16
CA VAL A 51 -5.81 12.59 3.37
C VAL A 51 -4.83 13.19 4.36
N ASP A 52 -5.24 13.33 5.61
CA ASP A 52 -4.34 13.71 6.70
C ASP A 52 -3.44 12.52 7.07
N LEU A 53 -2.25 12.50 6.45
CA LEU A 53 -1.28 11.43 6.66
C LEU A 53 -0.66 11.41 8.07
N SER A 54 -0.93 12.40 8.92
CA SER A 54 -0.50 12.38 10.33
C SER A 54 -1.41 11.53 11.22
N LYS A 55 -2.65 11.27 10.76
CA LYS A 55 -3.66 10.45 11.46
C LYS A 55 -3.66 8.98 11.00
N VAL A 56 -2.80 8.60 10.06
CA VAL A 56 -2.73 7.23 9.55
C VAL A 56 -1.34 6.65 9.75
N LYS A 57 -1.26 5.33 9.88
CA LYS A 57 0.02 4.62 9.76
C LYS A 57 0.42 4.50 8.30
N TYR A 58 1.72 4.54 8.02
CA TYR A 58 2.24 4.48 6.66
C TYR A 58 3.30 3.41 6.53
N PHE A 59 3.17 2.59 5.48
CA PHE A 59 4.13 1.59 5.10
C PHE A 59 4.57 1.80 3.65
N SER A 60 5.89 1.88 3.45
CA SER A 60 6.56 1.91 2.15
C SER A 60 7.21 0.56 1.90
N ILE A 61 6.85 -0.11 0.81
CA ILE A 61 7.57 -1.32 0.36
C ILE A 61 9.04 -0.98 0.14
N THR A 62 9.32 0.17 -0.48
CA THR A 62 10.69 0.60 -0.78
C THR A 62 11.51 0.76 0.49
N ASP A 63 11.02 1.53 1.46
CA ASP A 63 11.74 1.82 2.70
C ASP A 63 11.92 0.52 3.52
N TYR A 64 10.91 -0.36 3.50
CA TYR A 64 10.98 -1.67 4.15
C TYR A 64 12.06 -2.55 3.53
N LEU A 65 12.10 -2.67 2.20
CA LEU A 65 13.10 -3.49 1.52
C LEU A 65 14.51 -2.90 1.63
N GLU A 66 14.67 -1.58 1.59
CA GLU A 66 15.97 -0.92 1.81
C GLU A 66 16.51 -1.13 3.23
N SER A 67 15.61 -1.31 4.22
CA SER A 67 16.00 -1.60 5.60
C SER A 67 16.52 -3.03 5.81
N ARG A 68 16.29 -3.94 4.85
CA ARG A 68 16.65 -5.35 4.93
C ARG A 68 18.06 -5.59 4.42
N LEU A 69 18.89 -6.23 5.24
CA LEU A 69 20.27 -6.57 4.89
C LEU A 69 20.40 -7.71 3.86
N ASP A 70 19.34 -8.51 3.68
CA ASP A 70 19.31 -9.67 2.79
C ASP A 70 18.75 -9.37 1.39
N ILE A 71 18.30 -8.13 1.15
CA ILE A 71 17.66 -7.72 -0.09
C ILE A 71 18.40 -6.53 -0.69
N GLU A 72 18.72 -6.60 -1.99
CA GLU A 72 19.26 -5.46 -2.73
C GLU A 72 18.11 -4.66 -3.37
N VAL A 73 18.11 -3.35 -3.18
CA VAL A 73 17.23 -2.41 -3.89
C VAL A 73 18.08 -1.57 -4.85
N LYS A 74 17.76 -1.63 -6.14
CA LYS A 74 18.41 -0.87 -7.21
C LYS A 74 17.51 0.26 -7.66
N TRP A 75 18.09 1.45 -7.81
CA TRP A 75 17.38 2.60 -8.36
C TRP A 75 17.72 2.76 -9.84
N ILE A 76 16.73 2.54 -10.70
CA ILE A 76 16.87 2.65 -12.17
C ILE A 76 15.81 3.63 -12.66
N ASP A 77 16.27 4.70 -13.33
CA ASP A 77 15.40 5.79 -13.82
C ASP A 77 14.50 6.41 -12.74
N GLY A 78 14.99 6.47 -11.49
CA GLY A 78 14.26 7.01 -10.34
C GLY A 78 13.18 6.08 -9.78
N LEU A 79 13.13 4.82 -10.22
CA LEU A 79 12.23 3.79 -9.70
C LEU A 79 13.01 2.75 -8.89
N PRO A 80 12.45 2.24 -7.78
CA PRO A 80 13.06 1.18 -7.00
C PRO A 80 12.78 -0.20 -7.62
N TRP A 81 13.81 -1.02 -7.63
CA TRP A 81 13.83 -2.36 -8.19
C TRP A 81 14.39 -3.33 -7.16
N SER A 82 13.71 -4.45 -6.94
CA SER A 82 14.17 -5.47 -6.01
C SER A 82 13.74 -6.86 -6.46
N ASP A 83 14.10 -7.87 -5.68
CA ASP A 83 13.59 -9.23 -5.88
C ASP A 83 12.06 -9.23 -5.94
N GLU A 84 11.51 -9.81 -7.01
CA GLU A 84 10.07 -9.79 -7.29
C GLU A 84 9.27 -10.49 -6.19
N THR A 85 9.81 -11.57 -5.61
CA THR A 85 9.13 -12.31 -4.55
C THR A 85 9.09 -11.48 -3.28
N ALA A 86 10.20 -10.85 -2.89
CA ALA A 86 10.25 -9.94 -1.74
C ALA A 86 9.30 -8.75 -1.93
N TRP A 87 9.30 -8.13 -3.11
CA TRP A 87 8.41 -7.01 -3.45
C TRP A 87 6.94 -7.40 -3.37
N ASN A 88 6.54 -8.49 -4.03
CA ASN A 88 5.15 -8.91 -4.09
C ASN A 88 4.59 -9.38 -2.74
N ASN A 89 5.44 -9.92 -1.86
CA ASN A 89 5.03 -10.33 -0.51
C ASN A 89 5.06 -9.20 0.53
N ALA A 90 5.76 -8.08 0.27
CA ALA A 90 5.97 -7.03 1.27
C ALA A 90 4.67 -6.52 1.90
N LYS A 91 3.62 -6.27 1.10
CA LYS A 91 2.32 -5.83 1.63
C LYS A 91 1.63 -6.92 2.46
N ALA A 92 1.65 -8.17 2.00
CA ALA A 92 1.04 -9.28 2.71
C ALA A 92 1.73 -9.53 4.06
N ASN A 93 3.07 -9.50 4.08
CA ASN A 93 3.85 -9.62 5.30
C ASN A 93 3.51 -8.51 6.29
N TYR A 94 3.51 -7.25 5.85
CA TYR A 94 3.12 -6.12 6.70
C TYR A 94 1.69 -6.27 7.23
N CYS A 95 0.75 -6.70 6.38
CA CYS A 95 -0.64 -6.92 6.78
C CYS A 95 -0.77 -8.02 7.84
N GLN A 96 0.00 -9.10 7.70
CA GLN A 96 0.04 -10.18 8.67
C GLN A 96 0.65 -9.71 10.01
N ASP A 97 1.76 -9.00 9.96
CA ASP A 97 2.49 -8.54 11.14
C ASP A 97 1.70 -7.51 11.95
N GLU A 98 1.03 -6.57 11.29
CA GLU A 98 0.22 -5.54 11.95
C GLU A 98 -1.21 -6.00 12.27
N GLY A 99 -1.64 -7.17 11.75
CA GLY A 99 -2.99 -7.67 11.90
C GLY A 99 -4.04 -6.84 11.17
N ILE A 100 -3.77 -6.48 9.91
CA ILE A 100 -4.71 -5.74 9.05
C ILE A 100 -5.91 -6.63 8.70
N ASP A 101 -7.14 -6.14 8.89
CA ASP A 101 -8.36 -6.90 8.61
C ASP A 101 -8.68 -6.91 7.11
N VAL A 102 -8.56 -5.75 6.45
CA VAL A 102 -8.90 -5.57 5.03
C VAL A 102 -7.87 -4.68 4.34
N LEU A 103 -7.41 -5.05 3.14
CA LEU A 103 -6.58 -4.21 2.27
C LEU A 103 -7.30 -3.93 0.95
N PHE A 104 -7.44 -2.65 0.58
CA PHE A 104 -7.86 -2.22 -0.75
C PHE A 104 -6.65 -1.90 -1.62
N ASP A 105 -6.52 -2.62 -2.74
CA ASP A 105 -5.37 -2.51 -3.63
C ASP A 105 -5.76 -2.88 -5.07
N ASP A 106 -5.13 -2.26 -6.06
CA ASP A 106 -5.50 -2.41 -7.47
C ASP A 106 -4.77 -3.57 -8.20
N SER A 107 -3.74 -4.13 -7.57
CA SER A 107 -2.76 -5.01 -8.19
C SER A 107 -3.21 -6.48 -8.21
N PRO A 108 -3.56 -7.06 -9.38
CA PRO A 108 -3.93 -8.49 -9.44
C PRO A 108 -2.81 -9.43 -8.97
N VAL A 109 -1.55 -9.00 -9.06
CA VAL A 109 -0.39 -9.82 -8.68
C VAL A 109 -0.35 -10.05 -7.17
N TYR A 110 -0.74 -9.06 -6.38
CA TYR A 110 -0.71 -9.18 -4.92
C TYR A 110 -1.79 -10.10 -4.40
N GLY A 111 -2.94 -10.24 -5.07
CA GLY A 111 -4.04 -11.08 -4.55
C GLY A 111 -3.61 -12.49 -4.12
N LYS A 112 -2.68 -13.12 -4.84
CA LYS A 112 -2.16 -14.46 -4.51
C LYS A 112 -1.29 -14.52 -3.25
N THR A 113 -0.68 -13.41 -2.84
CA THR A 113 0.18 -13.36 -1.64
C THR A 113 -0.64 -13.31 -0.36
N PHE A 114 -1.96 -13.04 -0.47
CA PHE A 114 -2.88 -12.99 0.66
C PHE A 114 -3.62 -14.32 0.92
N ASP A 115 -3.46 -15.33 0.06
CA ASP A 115 -4.20 -16.61 0.15
C ASP A 115 -3.97 -17.38 1.47
N ASN A 116 -2.86 -17.11 2.17
CA ASN A 116 -2.46 -17.82 3.40
C ASN A 116 -2.43 -16.94 4.65
N ILE A 117 -3.02 -15.74 4.62
CA ILE A 117 -3.12 -14.85 5.78
C ILE A 117 -4.58 -14.47 6.06
N ALA A 118 -4.85 -13.94 7.25
CA ALA A 118 -6.21 -13.60 7.66
C ALA A 118 -6.76 -12.34 6.98
N THR A 119 -5.89 -11.45 6.49
CA THR A 119 -6.27 -10.19 5.86
C THR A 119 -7.08 -10.43 4.58
N VAL A 120 -8.26 -9.80 4.50
CA VAL A 120 -9.08 -9.82 3.30
C VAL A 120 -8.48 -8.88 2.26
N TYR A 121 -8.06 -9.44 1.12
CA TYR A 121 -7.60 -8.66 -0.02
C TYR A 121 -8.77 -8.24 -0.92
N CYS A 122 -9.10 -6.96 -0.92
CA CYS A 122 -10.13 -6.37 -1.76
C CYS A 122 -9.49 -5.79 -3.03
N GLN A 123 -9.48 -6.57 -4.11
CA GLN A 123 -8.98 -6.10 -5.39
C GLN A 123 -9.88 -5.02 -5.98
N VAL A 124 -9.36 -3.80 -6.09
CA VAL A 124 -10.01 -2.68 -6.75
C VAL A 124 -9.78 -2.78 -8.25
N ARG A 125 -10.86 -2.91 -9.03
CA ARG A 125 -10.77 -2.95 -10.49
C ARG A 125 -10.67 -1.54 -11.06
N ASN A 126 -9.46 -1.10 -11.37
CA ASN A 126 -9.20 0.13 -12.10
C ASN A 126 -9.04 -0.13 -13.61
N PRO A 127 -10.02 0.24 -14.46
CA PRO A 127 -9.94 0.04 -15.91
C PRO A 127 -8.84 0.87 -16.58
N ASN A 128 -8.38 1.94 -15.91
CA ASN A 128 -7.32 2.83 -16.41
C ASN A 128 -5.98 2.59 -15.71
N ARG A 129 -5.80 1.42 -15.09
CA ARG A 129 -4.58 1.08 -14.34
C ARG A 129 -3.34 1.22 -15.23
N LYS A 130 -2.36 2.00 -14.76
CA LYS A 130 -1.04 2.02 -15.37
C LYS A 130 -0.29 0.77 -14.95
N THR A 131 0.03 -0.10 -15.91
CA THR A 131 0.94 -1.22 -15.67
C THR A 131 2.37 -0.74 -15.65
N TYR A 132 2.94 -0.66 -14.45
CA TYR A 132 4.38 -0.55 -14.28
C TYR A 132 4.97 -1.95 -14.51
N LYS A 133 5.76 -2.11 -15.59
CA LYS A 133 6.44 -3.38 -15.84
C LYS A 133 7.67 -3.42 -14.96
N THR A 134 7.71 -4.36 -14.03
CA THR A 134 8.98 -4.82 -13.47
C THR A 134 9.70 -5.65 -14.56
N ARG A 135 10.88 -5.20 -15.01
CA ARG A 135 11.87 -5.92 -15.81
C ARG A 135 12.86 -6.69 -14.93
#